data_AF-A0A1H8CMI3-F1
#
_entry.id   AF-A0A1H8CMI3-F1
#
_cell.length_a   1.000
_cell.length_b   1.000
_cell.length_c   1.000
_cell.angle_alpha   90.00
_cell.angle_beta   90.00
_cell.angle_gamma   90.00
#
_symmetry.space_group_name_H-M   'P 1'
#
loop_
_entity.id
_entity.type
_entity.pdbx_description
1 polymer ?
#
loop_
_entity_poly.entity_id
_entity_poly.type
_entity_poly.pdbx_seq_one_letter_code
_entity_poly.pdbx_strand_id
1 'polypeptide(L)'
;MFGINDRCAGIIMLHPDYENRLEKINIDYNFKFLNVFVLGDYDLIITKIGRGTPKDFEDITQSGVLNSIDKIKLDKLMQEAISFQVGQERIQGYWQTFKDRYF
;
A
#
# COMPACT_ATOMS: atom_id res chain seq x y z
N MET A 1 14.94 -25.49 17.56
CA MET A 1 13.81 -25.14 16.67
C MET A 1 13.56 -23.64 16.89
N PHE A 2 13.99 -22.79 15.97
CA PHE A 2 13.80 -21.35 16.12
C PHE A 2 12.36 -21.02 15.74
N GLY A 3 11.53 -20.73 16.74
CA GLY A 3 10.20 -20.18 16.51
C GLY A 3 10.37 -18.74 16.04
N ILE A 4 10.12 -18.48 14.76
CA ILE A 4 9.99 -17.12 14.26
C ILE A 4 8.71 -16.56 14.92
N ASN A 5 8.90 -15.70 15.92
CA ASN A 5 7.81 -15.01 16.59
C ASN A 5 7.40 -13.80 15.72
N ASP A 6 6.37 -13.99 14.91
CA ASP A 6 5.81 -12.97 14.00
C ASP A 6 4.90 -11.95 14.70
N ARG A 7 4.79 -12.00 16.05
CA ARG A 7 3.89 -11.11 16.83
C ARG A 7 4.33 -9.64 16.82
N CYS A 8 5.42 -9.31 16.13
CA CYS A 8 5.93 -7.96 15.94
C CYS A 8 6.10 -7.57 14.47
N ALA A 9 5.70 -8.40 13.48
CA ALA A 9 5.56 -7.87 12.13
C ALA A 9 4.44 -6.83 12.17
N GLY A 10 4.80 -5.58 11.84
CA GLY A 10 3.78 -4.56 11.63
C GLY A 10 2.77 -5.14 10.66
N ILE A 11 1.50 -5.21 11.07
CA ILE A 11 0.42 -5.67 10.19
C ILE A 11 0.37 -4.67 9.04
N ILE A 12 0.98 -5.03 7.92
CA ILE A 12 0.94 -4.25 6.69
C ILE A 12 -0.41 -4.56 6.07
N MET A 13 -1.25 -3.54 5.98
CA MET A 13 -2.47 -3.63 5.21
C MET A 13 -2.12 -3.80 3.74
N LEU A 14 -2.52 -4.92 3.15
CA LEU A 14 -2.43 -5.17 1.72
C LEU A 14 -3.83 -5.42 1.18
N HIS A 15 -4.05 -5.03 -0.08
CA HIS A 15 -5.22 -5.46 -0.82
C HIS A 15 -5.15 -6.99 -1.02
N PRO A 16 -6.26 -7.74 -0.98
CA PRO A 16 -6.25 -9.20 -1.17
C PRO A 16 -5.55 -9.63 -2.46
N ASP A 17 -5.84 -8.95 -3.57
CA ASP A 17 -5.24 -9.23 -4.89
C ASP A 17 -3.96 -8.43 -5.22
N TYR A 18 -3.19 -7.96 -4.22
CA TYR A 18 -1.99 -7.14 -4.46
C TYR A 18 -0.96 -7.84 -5.36
N GLU A 19 -0.86 -9.17 -5.29
CA GLU A 19 0.10 -9.97 -6.06
C GLU A 19 -0.10 -9.85 -7.58
N ASN A 20 -1.35 -9.61 -8.02
CA ASN A 20 -1.69 -9.42 -9.43
C ASN A 20 -1.24 -8.07 -9.99
N ARG A 21 -0.76 -7.16 -9.13
CA ARG A 21 -0.34 -5.79 -9.47
C ARG A 21 1.11 -5.51 -9.07
N LEU A 22 1.89 -6.55 -8.82
CA LEU A 22 3.32 -6.40 -8.59
C LEU A 22 4.02 -5.93 -9.86
N GLU A 23 4.92 -4.97 -9.69
CA GLU A 23 5.75 -4.43 -10.75
C GLU A 23 7.11 -5.10 -10.74
N LYS A 24 7.53 -5.63 -11.89
CA LYS A 24 8.86 -6.23 -12.03
C LYS A 24 9.89 -5.12 -12.25
N ILE A 25 10.89 -5.06 -11.38
CA ILE A 25 12.04 -4.17 -11.59
C ILE A 25 12.93 -4.78 -12.66
N ASN A 26 13.14 -4.02 -13.74
CA ASN A 26 14.14 -4.35 -14.75
C ASN A 26 15.51 -3.86 -14.25
N ILE A 27 16.30 -4.77 -13.68
CA ILE A 27 17.66 -4.48 -13.23
C ILE A 27 18.59 -4.62 -14.43
N ASP A 28 19.05 -3.49 -14.96
CA ASP A 28 19.88 -3.43 -16.16
C ASP A 28 21.37 -3.64 -15.85
N TYR A 29 21.73 -4.82 -15.32
CA TYR A 29 23.13 -5.25 -15.16
C TYR A 29 23.17 -6.76 -14.95
N ASN A 30 23.56 -7.58 -15.94
CA ASN A 30 24.03 -8.99 -15.89
C ASN A 30 23.44 -10.02 -14.87
N PHE A 31 22.42 -9.67 -14.08
CA PHE A 31 21.80 -10.42 -13.00
C PHE A 31 20.58 -11.12 -13.54
N LYS A 32 20.80 -12.13 -14.40
CA LYS A 32 19.72 -12.89 -15.04
C LYS A 32 19.08 -13.97 -14.15
N PHE A 33 19.54 -14.10 -12.89
CA PHE A 33 19.11 -15.17 -11.98
C PHE A 33 18.12 -14.69 -10.89
N LEU A 34 17.80 -13.40 -10.83
CA LEU A 34 16.91 -12.84 -9.82
C LEU A 34 15.80 -11.99 -10.47
N ASN A 35 14.55 -12.37 -10.19
CA ASN A 35 13.40 -11.52 -10.50
C ASN A 35 13.01 -10.76 -9.23
N VAL A 36 13.03 -9.43 -9.29
CA VAL A 36 12.59 -8.57 -8.18
C VAL A 36 11.25 -7.96 -8.54
N PHE A 37 10.28 -8.12 -7.64
CA PHE A 37 8.95 -7.57 -7.76
C PHE A 37 8.70 -6.60 -6.60
N VAL A 38 8.07 -5.47 -6.91
CA VAL A 38 7.70 -4.45 -5.91
C VAL A 38 6.22 -4.14 -6.01
N LEU A 39 5.66 -3.57 -4.93
CA LEU A 39 4.30 -3.07 -4.96
C LEU A 39 4.21 -1.92 -5.95
N GLY A 40 3.21 -1.95 -6.82
CA GLY A 40 2.84 -0.79 -7.62
C GLY A 40 2.26 0.34 -6.77
N ASP A 41 2.12 1.52 -7.38
CA ASP A 41 1.73 2.76 -6.72
C ASP A 41 0.44 2.63 -5.88
N TYR A 42 -0.59 1.98 -6.42
CA TYR A 42 -1.88 1.78 -5.73
C TYR A 42 -1.71 1.02 -4.41
N ASP A 43 -1.03 -0.12 -4.45
CA ASP A 43 -0.86 -1.00 -3.30
C ASP A 43 0.09 -0.39 -2.27
N LEU A 44 1.11 0.36 -2.72
CA LEU A 44 1.99 1.11 -1.84
C LEU A 44 1.21 2.18 -1.05
N ILE A 45 0.32 2.94 -1.70
CA ILE A 45 -0.55 3.91 -1.03
C ILE A 45 -1.46 3.22 -0.02
N ILE A 46 -2.09 2.10 -0.41
CA ILE A 46 -2.95 1.30 0.49
C ILE A 46 -2.19 0.93 1.77
N THR A 47 -0.94 0.45 1.65
CA THR A 47 -0.13 0.08 2.84
C THR A 47 0.15 1.26 3.76
N LYS A 48 0.41 2.45 3.19
CA LYS A 48 0.71 3.67 3.92
C LYS A 48 -0.52 4.22 4.63
N ILE A 49 -1.67 4.22 3.97
CA ILE A 49 -2.94 4.61 4.61
C ILE A 49 -3.32 3.66 5.74
N GLY A 50 -3.10 2.35 5.57
CA GLY A 50 -3.35 1.36 6.62
C GLY A 50 -2.57 1.61 7.92
N ARG A 51 -1.37 2.20 7.82
CA ARG A 51 -0.58 2.64 9.00
C ARG A 51 -1.13 3.92 9.61
N GLY A 52 -1.64 4.84 8.79
CA GLY A 52 -2.35 6.04 9.23
C GLY A 52 -1.49 7.08 9.93
N THR A 53 -0.17 7.09 9.71
CA THR A 53 0.71 8.10 10.31
C THR A 53 0.67 9.41 9.51
N PRO A 54 0.79 10.59 10.14
CA PRO A 54 0.86 11.86 9.41
C PRO A 54 1.98 11.90 8.37
N LYS A 55 3.14 11.32 8.70
CA LYS A 55 4.27 11.18 7.79
C LYS A 55 3.95 10.34 6.56
N ASP A 56 3.16 9.27 6.70
CA ASP A 56 2.76 8.46 5.56
C ASP A 56 1.90 9.28 4.56
N PHE A 57 1.06 10.18 5.05
CA PHE A 57 0.25 11.06 4.19
C PHE A 57 1.13 12.10 3.48
N GLU A 58 2.11 12.67 4.19
CA GLU A 58 3.12 13.56 3.60
C GLU A 58 3.95 12.84 2.54
N ASP A 59 4.43 11.62 2.80
CA ASP A 59 5.20 10.85 1.84
C ASP A 59 4.40 10.58 0.55
N ILE A 60 3.12 10.21 0.66
CA ILE A 60 2.24 9.99 -0.51
C ILE A 60 2.10 11.26 -1.33
N THR A 61 1.93 12.41 -0.68
CA THR A 61 1.66 13.67 -1.38
C THR A 61 2.94 14.27 -1.98
N GLN A 62 4.06 14.24 -1.25
CA GLN A 62 5.34 14.77 -1.70
C GLN A 62 6.00 13.92 -2.79
N SER A 63 5.73 12.61 -2.84
CA SER A 63 6.25 11.75 -3.90
C SER A 63 5.66 12.06 -5.29
N GLY A 64 4.53 12.77 -5.35
CA GLY A 64 3.82 13.06 -6.59
C GLY A 64 3.05 11.86 -7.17
N VAL A 65 3.04 10.71 -6.46
CA VAL A 65 2.38 9.47 -6.93
C VAL A 65 0.87 9.64 -7.17
N LEU A 66 0.22 10.57 -6.46
CA LEU A 66 -1.20 10.87 -6.70
C LEU A 66 -1.48 11.45 -8.09
N ASN A 67 -0.46 11.98 -8.77
CA ASN A 67 -0.59 12.54 -10.12
C ASN A 67 -0.49 11.46 -11.22
N SER A 68 0.06 10.27 -10.90
CA SER A 68 0.24 9.17 -11.86
C SER A 68 -0.87 8.11 -11.80
N ILE A 69 -1.82 8.24 -10.86
CA ILE A 69 -2.85 7.23 -10.63
C ILE A 69 -4.27 7.76 -10.87
N ASP A 70 -5.18 6.83 -11.17
CA ASP A 70 -6.62 7.09 -11.18
C ASP A 70 -7.16 7.04 -9.75
N LYS A 71 -7.58 8.21 -9.25
CA LYS A 71 -8.15 8.39 -7.91
C LYS A 71 -9.43 7.57 -7.68
N ILE A 72 -10.26 7.37 -8.69
CA ILE A 72 -11.50 6.57 -8.59
C ILE A 72 -11.12 5.09 -8.42
N LYS A 73 -10.16 4.62 -9.21
CA LYS A 73 -9.63 3.26 -9.08
C LYS A 73 -8.97 3.05 -7.72
N LEU A 74 -8.21 4.02 -7.21
CA LEU A 74 -7.62 3.96 -5.88
C LEU A 74 -8.68 3.86 -4.78
N ASP A 75 -9.72 4.69 -4.82
CA ASP A 75 -10.80 4.64 -3.81
C ASP A 75 -11.50 3.27 -3.81
N LYS A 76 -11.79 2.71 -5.00
CA LYS A 76 -12.34 1.36 -5.11
C LYS A 76 -11.43 0.30 -4.48
N LEU A 77 -10.15 0.28 -4.84
CA LEU A 77 -9.19 -0.67 -4.28
C LEU A 77 -9.03 -0.47 -2.76
N MET A 78 -9.06 0.76 -2.27
CA MET A 78 -9.00 1.02 -0.84
C MET A 78 -10.22 0.44 -0.11
N GLN A 79 -11.43 0.67 -0.61
CA GLN A 79 -12.65 0.10 -0.01
C GLN A 79 -12.62 -1.43 -0.02
N GLU A 80 -12.19 -2.03 -1.12
CA GLU A 80 -11.98 -3.47 -1.23
C GLU A 80 -10.98 -3.93 -0.16
N ALA A 81 -9.78 -3.33 -0.09
CA ALA A 81 -8.78 -3.69 0.91
C ALA A 81 -9.27 -3.55 2.35
N ILE A 82 -9.98 -2.46 2.68
CA ILE A 82 -10.55 -2.22 4.01
C ILE A 82 -11.53 -3.34 4.39
N SER A 83 -12.35 -3.80 3.45
CA SER A 83 -13.39 -4.82 3.70
C SER A 83 -12.84 -6.18 4.15
N PHE A 84 -11.54 -6.46 3.93
CA PHE A 84 -10.88 -7.68 4.38
C PHE A 84 -10.07 -7.52 5.67
N GLN A 85 -9.98 -6.30 6.22
CA GLN A 85 -9.17 -6.04 7.41
C GLN A 85 -9.97 -6.18 8.71
N VAL A 86 -9.29 -6.51 9.80
CA VAL A 86 -9.84 -6.40 11.16
C VAL A 86 -9.64 -4.96 11.65
N GLY A 87 -10.68 -4.32 12.19
CA GLY A 87 -10.63 -2.91 12.62
C GLY A 87 -10.88 -1.91 11.49
N GLN A 88 -11.78 -2.25 10.57
CA GLN A 88 -12.11 -1.49 9.35
C GLN A 88 -12.47 -0.03 9.62
N GLU A 89 -13.20 0.24 10.71
CA GLU A 89 -13.64 1.60 11.07
C GLU A 89 -12.46 2.57 11.26
N ARG A 90 -11.38 2.10 11.88
CA ARG A 90 -10.17 2.92 12.10
C ARG A 90 -9.51 3.28 10.77
N ILE A 91 -9.38 2.29 9.89
CA ILE A 91 -8.73 2.46 8.58
C ILE A 91 -9.62 3.33 7.67
N GLN A 92 -10.94 3.16 7.74
CA GLN A 92 -11.90 4.02 7.05
C GLN A 92 -11.75 5.48 7.51
N GLY A 93 -11.55 5.73 8.81
CA GLY A 93 -11.27 7.06 9.34
C GLY A 93 -9.98 7.67 8.79
N TYR A 94 -8.90 6.89 8.68
CA TYR A 94 -7.65 7.34 8.05
C TYR A 94 -7.85 7.66 6.56
N TRP A 95 -8.56 6.80 5.85
CA TRP A 95 -8.87 7.02 4.44
C TRP A 95 -9.71 8.27 4.21
N GLN A 96 -10.74 8.49 5.02
CA GLN A 96 -11.56 9.69 4.92
C GLN A 96 -10.76 10.96 5.23
N THR A 97 -9.94 10.93 6.29
CA THR A 97 -9.05 12.05 6.63
C THR A 97 -8.08 12.38 5.49
N PHE A 98 -7.56 11.35 4.81
CA PHE A 98 -6.68 11.53 3.68
C PHE A 98 -7.42 12.15 2.48
N LYS A 99 -8.61 11.64 2.15
CA LYS A 99 -9.45 12.19 1.07
C LYS A 99 -9.77 13.67 1.30
N ASP A 100 -10.25 14.02 2.50
CA ASP A 100 -10.67 15.39 2.82
C ASP A 100 -9.55 16.44 2.64
N ARG A 101 -8.28 15.99 2.71
CA ARG A 101 -7.10 16.88 2.61
C ARG A 101 -6.45 16.91 1.24
N TYR A 102 -6.55 15.81 0.48
CA TYR A 102 -5.68 15.59 -0.70
C TYR A 102 -6.43 15.16 -1.96
N PHE A 103 -7.74 14.93 -1.87
CA PHE A 103 -8.61 14.61 -3.01
C PHE A 103 -9.48 15.80 -3.39
#